data_AF-A0A401TXD7-F1
#
_entry.id   AF-A0A401TXD7-F1
#
_cell.length_a   1.000
_cell.length_b   1.000
_cell.length_c   1.000
_cell.angle_alpha   90.00
_cell.angle_beta   90.00
_cell.angle_gamma   90.00
#
_symmetry.space_group_name_H-M   'P 1'
#
loop_
_entity.id
_entity.type
_entity.pdbx_description
1 polymer ?
#
loop_
_entity_poly.entity_id
_entity_poly.type
_entity_poly.pdbx_seq_one_letter_code
_entity_poly.pdbx_strand_id
1 'polypeptide(L)'
;AFFGAEKKGAGLLSAWTGRPDPSLTYSLMFTKDAYYNAGRAPVPPELEAAIKESRASEDIEVRRKAFSTVQRLVMENALVVPLAFQFELVAMNKKVQGYRPNLLGKPKYDDVWLES
;
A
#
# COMPACT_ATOMS: atom_id res chain seq x y z
N ALA A 1 -8.32 1.08 3.63
CA ALA A 1 -9.56 1.32 2.87
C ALA A 1 -10.76 0.97 3.73
N PHE A 2 -11.78 1.82 3.77
CA PHE A 2 -13.05 1.56 4.45
C PHE A 2 -14.09 1.14 3.42
N PHE A 3 -14.72 -0.03 3.62
CA PHE A 3 -15.68 -0.60 2.67
C PHE A 3 -17.15 -0.48 3.12
N GLY A 4 -17.40 0.10 4.30
CA GLY A 4 -18.69 -0.01 4.97
C GLY A 4 -18.99 -1.45 5.45
N ALA A 5 -20.11 -1.62 6.14
CA ALA A 5 -20.52 -2.91 6.72
C ALA A 5 -20.83 -3.97 5.65
N GLU A 6 -21.47 -3.55 4.55
CA GLU A 6 -21.97 -4.49 3.56
C GLU A 6 -20.98 -4.82 2.46
N LYS A 7 -19.90 -4.03 2.32
CA LYS A 7 -19.01 -4.01 1.15
C LYS A 7 -19.87 -4.13 -0.12
N LYS A 8 -20.53 -3.09 -0.62
CA LYS A 8 -21.30 -3.16 -1.89
C LYS A 8 -20.79 -2.11 -2.88
N GLY A 9 -21.06 -2.30 -4.18
CA GLY A 9 -20.70 -1.36 -5.25
C GLY A 9 -19.84 -1.98 -6.36
N ALA A 10 -19.74 -1.24 -7.48
CA ALA A 10 -18.97 -1.64 -8.66
C ALA A 10 -17.49 -1.25 -8.61
N GLY A 11 -17.09 -0.49 -7.59
CA GLY A 11 -15.71 -0.04 -7.38
C GLY A 11 -15.56 0.66 -6.04
N LEU A 12 -14.32 0.87 -5.60
CA LEU A 12 -13.99 1.57 -4.37
C LEU A 12 -13.01 2.70 -4.66
N LEU A 13 -13.41 3.94 -4.40
CA LEU A 13 -12.48 5.05 -4.27
C LEU A 13 -11.95 5.09 -2.84
N SER A 14 -10.66 4.78 -2.66
CA SER A 14 -10.01 4.81 -1.35
C SER A 14 -8.55 5.19 -1.48
N ALA A 15 -8.03 5.84 -0.44
CA ALA A 15 -6.59 5.95 -0.24
C ALA A 15 -5.99 4.62 0.21
N TRP A 16 -4.78 4.33 -0.25
CA TRP A 16 -3.92 3.25 0.24
C TRP A 16 -2.63 3.86 0.79
N THR A 17 -2.33 3.59 2.06
CA THR A 17 -1.11 4.12 2.70
C THR A 17 0.07 3.19 2.53
N GLY A 18 1.28 3.74 2.63
CA GLY A 18 2.53 2.99 2.42
C GLY A 18 2.74 1.84 3.41
N ARG A 19 3.51 0.84 2.97
CA ARG A 19 4.15 -0.18 3.81
C ARG A 19 5.61 -0.28 3.35
N PRO A 20 6.59 -0.51 4.26
CA PRO A 20 7.99 -0.56 3.88
C PRO A 20 8.32 -1.67 2.88
N ASP A 21 7.66 -2.82 3.03
CA ASP A 21 7.79 -3.93 2.08
C ASP A 21 6.66 -3.88 1.04
N PRO A 22 6.97 -3.74 -0.27
CA PRO A 22 5.97 -3.66 -1.32
C PRO A 22 5.09 -4.91 -1.45
N SER A 23 5.56 -6.09 -1.05
CA SER A 23 4.79 -7.35 -1.13
C SER A 23 3.53 -7.30 -0.26
N LEU A 24 3.55 -6.53 0.82
CA LEU A 24 2.39 -6.33 1.67
C LEU A 24 1.27 -5.61 0.94
N THR A 25 1.58 -4.59 0.13
CA THR A 25 0.58 -3.89 -0.69
C THR A 25 -0.10 -4.87 -1.65
N TYR A 26 0.68 -5.62 -2.42
CA TYR A 26 0.10 -6.53 -3.42
C TYR A 26 -0.67 -7.69 -2.79
N SER A 27 -0.15 -8.30 -1.72
CA SER A 27 -0.80 -9.43 -1.03
C SER A 27 -2.13 -9.02 -0.38
N LEU A 28 -2.20 -7.81 0.17
CA LEU A 28 -3.38 -7.30 0.87
C LEU A 28 -4.47 -6.79 -0.08
N MET A 29 -4.12 -6.44 -1.32
CA MET A 29 -5.05 -5.85 -2.30
C MET A 29 -5.45 -6.80 -3.44
N PHE A 30 -4.58 -7.72 -3.87
CA PHE A 30 -4.76 -8.43 -5.15
C PHE A 30 -4.57 -9.94 -5.05
N THR A 31 -4.83 -10.53 -3.88
CA THR A 31 -5.04 -11.98 -3.77
C THR A 31 -6.54 -12.26 -3.68
N LYS A 32 -6.95 -13.49 -4.01
CA LYS A 32 -8.37 -13.87 -4.00
C LYS A 32 -9.06 -13.57 -2.66
N ASP A 33 -8.41 -13.93 -1.56
CA ASP A 33 -8.97 -13.82 -0.20
C ASP A 33 -8.54 -12.54 0.53
N ALA A 34 -7.89 -11.60 -0.16
CA ALA A 34 -7.44 -10.36 0.44
C ALA A 34 -8.62 -9.51 0.92
N TYR A 35 -8.62 -9.14 2.20
CA TYR A 35 -9.68 -8.31 2.78
C TYR A 35 -9.89 -6.99 2.01
N TYR A 36 -8.81 -6.42 1.45
CA TYR A 36 -8.81 -5.17 0.70
C TYR A 36 -8.92 -5.36 -0.82
N ASN A 37 -9.15 -6.57 -1.32
CA ASN A 37 -9.49 -6.79 -2.72
C ASN A 37 -10.87 -6.19 -3.01
N ALA A 38 -10.88 -5.02 -3.66
CA ALA A 38 -12.09 -4.28 -3.95
C ALA A 38 -12.93 -4.93 -5.06
N GLY A 39 -12.30 -5.65 -6.00
CA GLY A 39 -12.98 -6.34 -7.09
C GLY A 39 -13.69 -7.60 -6.64
N ARG A 40 -13.22 -8.26 -5.56
CA ARG A 40 -13.78 -9.50 -4.97
C ARG A 40 -13.98 -10.65 -5.96
N ALA A 41 -13.33 -10.53 -7.11
CA ALA A 41 -13.25 -11.55 -8.11
C ALA A 41 -11.92 -12.28 -7.94
N PRO A 42 -11.85 -13.55 -8.40
CA PRO A 42 -10.57 -14.20 -8.60
C PRO A 42 -9.65 -13.33 -9.46
N VAL A 43 -8.38 -13.30 -9.09
CA VAL A 43 -7.32 -12.65 -9.87
C VAL A 43 -6.67 -13.69 -10.81
N PRO A 44 -5.95 -13.27 -11.85
CA PRO A 44 -5.20 -14.19 -12.70
C PRO A 44 -4.23 -15.05 -11.85
N PRO A 45 -4.20 -16.39 -12.01
CA PRO A 45 -3.33 -17.26 -11.20
C PRO A 45 -1.85 -16.88 -11.24
N GLU A 46 -1.38 -16.37 -12.38
CA GLU A 46 -0.02 -15.87 -12.57
C GLU A 46 0.32 -14.68 -11.65
N LEU A 47 -0.68 -13.88 -11.23
CA LEU A 47 -0.47 -12.79 -10.29
C LEU A 47 -0.16 -13.32 -8.89
N GLU A 48 -0.89 -14.33 -8.41
CA GLU A 48 -0.62 -14.92 -7.10
C GLU A 48 0.76 -15.59 -7.06
N ALA A 49 1.15 -16.28 -8.14
CA ALA A 49 2.49 -16.84 -8.30
C ALA A 49 3.57 -15.75 -8.29
N ALA A 50 3.37 -14.65 -9.02
CA ALA A 50 4.32 -13.52 -9.05
C ALA A 50 4.45 -12.82 -7.69
N ILE A 51 3.34 -12.67 -6.94
CA ILE A 51 3.35 -12.12 -5.58
C ILE A 51 4.16 -13.04 -4.66
N LYS A 52 3.98 -14.36 -4.76
CA LYS A 52 4.77 -15.33 -3.99
C LYS A 52 6.26 -15.23 -4.33
N GLU A 53 6.61 -15.13 -5.61
CA GLU A 53 8.00 -14.99 -6.07
C GLU A 53 8.65 -13.70 -5.56
N SER A 54 7.89 -12.60 -5.45
CA SER A 54 8.40 -11.31 -4.90
C SER A 54 8.89 -11.38 -3.45
N ARG A 55 8.60 -12.50 -2.77
CA ARG A 55 8.94 -12.80 -1.38
C ARG A 55 9.92 -13.99 -1.25
N ALA A 56 10.34 -14.59 -2.36
CA ALA A 56 11.13 -15.82 -2.35
C ALA A 56 12.64 -15.58 -2.10
N SER A 57 13.10 -14.35 -2.29
CA SER A 57 14.50 -13.95 -2.12
C SER A 57 14.59 -12.67 -1.30
N GLU A 58 15.70 -12.51 -0.58
CA GLU A 58 16.07 -11.27 0.11
C GLU A 58 16.90 -10.31 -0.78
N ASP A 59 17.42 -10.81 -1.90
CA ASP A 59 18.20 -10.01 -2.85
C ASP A 59 17.33 -8.95 -3.53
N ILE A 60 17.73 -7.69 -3.43
CA ILE A 60 16.93 -6.55 -3.90
C ILE A 60 16.76 -6.53 -5.42
N GLU A 61 17.75 -7.01 -6.18
CA GLU A 61 17.72 -7.06 -7.64
C GLU A 61 16.74 -8.15 -8.12
N VAL A 62 16.77 -9.31 -7.48
CA VAL A 62 15.84 -10.42 -7.72
C VAL A 62 14.42 -9.98 -7.40
N ARG A 63 14.21 -9.39 -6.21
CA ARG A 63 12.90 -8.88 -5.80
C ARG A 63 12.36 -7.82 -6.74
N ARG A 64 13.20 -6.88 -7.22
CA ARG A 64 12.77 -5.84 -8.17
C ARG A 64 12.19 -6.44 -9.45
N LYS A 65 12.85 -7.45 -10.02
CA LYS A 65 12.37 -8.13 -11.24
C LYS A 65 11.03 -8.83 -11.00
N ALA A 66 10.88 -9.51 -9.87
CA ALA A 66 9.61 -10.12 -9.48
C ALA A 66 8.51 -9.06 -9.31
N PHE A 67 8.77 -7.94 -8.62
CA PHE A 67 7.80 -6.86 -8.45
C PHE A 67 7.41 -6.17 -9.76
N SER A 68 8.34 -6.04 -10.72
CA SER A 68 8.02 -5.53 -12.05
C SER A 68 6.95 -6.39 -12.74
N THR A 69 7.06 -7.71 -12.60
CA THR A 69 6.05 -8.66 -13.12
C THR A 69 4.70 -8.48 -12.42
N VAL A 70 4.70 -8.39 -11.09
CA VAL A 70 3.47 -8.15 -10.31
C VAL A 70 2.80 -6.85 -10.73
N GLN A 71 3.56 -5.75 -10.82
CA GLN A 71 3.03 -4.44 -11.21
C GLN A 71 2.42 -4.48 -12.61
N ARG A 72 3.11 -5.08 -13.58
CA ARG A 72 2.61 -5.24 -14.95
C ARG A 72 1.27 -5.98 -14.96
N LEU A 73 1.18 -7.13 -14.29
CA LEU A 73 -0.04 -7.94 -14.23
C LEU A 73 -1.22 -7.17 -13.61
N VAL A 74 -0.98 -6.43 -12.52
CA VAL A 74 -2.03 -5.60 -11.88
C VAL A 74 -2.54 -4.52 -12.82
N MET A 75 -1.63 -3.84 -13.55
CA MET A 75 -2.00 -2.74 -14.45
C MET A 75 -2.66 -3.24 -15.75
N GLU A 76 -2.14 -4.28 -16.39
CA GLU A 76 -2.70 -4.85 -17.63
C GLU A 76 -4.10 -5.43 -17.41
N ASN A 77 -4.38 -5.96 -16.22
CA ASN A 77 -5.71 -6.45 -15.84
C ASN A 77 -6.62 -5.36 -15.23
N ALA A 78 -6.17 -4.10 -15.18
CA ALA A 78 -6.92 -2.96 -14.64
C ALA A 78 -7.52 -3.21 -13.23
N LEU A 79 -6.78 -3.91 -12.35
CA LEU A 79 -7.28 -4.28 -11.01
C LEU A 79 -7.38 -3.08 -10.05
N VAL A 80 -6.71 -1.98 -10.39
CA VAL A 80 -6.80 -0.68 -9.73
C VAL A 80 -6.49 0.42 -10.73
N VAL A 81 -7.05 1.60 -10.51
CA VAL A 81 -6.69 2.83 -11.25
C VAL A 81 -6.00 3.79 -10.29
N PRO A 82 -4.65 3.89 -10.31
CA PRO A 82 -3.93 4.85 -9.48
C PRO A 82 -4.27 6.28 -9.93
N LEU A 83 -4.86 7.08 -9.03
CA LEU A 83 -5.27 8.45 -9.35
C LEU A 83 -4.19 9.48 -9.02
N ALA A 84 -3.51 9.33 -7.88
CA ALA A 84 -2.47 10.23 -7.43
C ALA A 84 -1.54 9.57 -6.41
N PHE A 85 -0.28 10.01 -6.37
CA PHE A 85 0.63 9.80 -5.25
C PHE A 85 0.73 11.12 -4.49
N GLN A 86 0.22 11.14 -3.25
CA GLN A 86 0.12 12.35 -2.46
C GLN A 86 1.38 12.59 -1.63
N PHE A 87 1.76 13.85 -1.49
CA PHE A 87 2.76 14.25 -0.50
C PHE A 87 2.17 14.14 0.90
N GLU A 88 3.01 13.74 1.86
CA GLU A 88 2.67 13.84 3.27
C GLU A 88 2.95 15.27 3.75
N LEU A 89 1.89 15.98 4.13
CA LEU A 89 1.97 17.35 4.64
C LEU A 89 1.52 17.36 6.09
N VAL A 90 2.39 17.89 6.96
CA VAL A 90 2.11 18.01 8.39
C VAL A 90 2.24 19.48 8.78
N ALA A 91 1.15 20.07 9.25
CA ALA A 91 1.14 21.40 9.83
C ALA A 91 1.28 21.30 11.35
N MET A 92 2.14 22.14 11.92
CA MET A 92 2.41 22.14 13.36
C MET A 92 2.47 23.58 13.88
N ASN A 93 2.07 23.77 15.14
CA ASN A 93 2.33 25.02 15.84
C ASN A 93 3.85 25.21 15.99
N LYS A 94 4.33 26.46 15.93
CA LYS A 94 5.77 26.78 16.13
C LYS A 94 6.33 26.29 17.47
N LYS A 95 5.48 26.07 18.48
CA LYS A 95 5.88 25.50 19.76
C LYS A 95 6.17 24.00 19.69
N VAL A 96 5.68 23.28 18.69
CA VAL A 96 5.92 21.84 18.57
C VAL A 96 7.33 21.61 18.06
N GLN A 97 8.15 21.00 18.91
CA GLN A 97 9.54 20.67 18.63
C GLN A 97 9.74 19.15 18.63
N GLY A 98 10.82 18.70 18.00
CA GLY A 98 11.22 17.29 17.99
C GLY A 98 10.43 16.36 17.05
N TYR A 99 9.37 16.85 16.40
CA TYR A 99 8.63 16.05 15.41
C TYR A 99 9.49 15.70 14.20
N ARG A 100 9.51 14.41 13.83
CA ARG A 100 10.18 13.90 12.64
C ARG A 100 9.21 13.11 11.77
N PRO A 101 8.97 13.54 10.51
CA PRO A 101 8.20 12.74 9.57
C PRO A 101 8.94 11.43 9.27
N ASN A 102 8.19 10.40 8.86
CA ASN A 102 8.75 9.10 8.53
C ASN A 102 8.00 8.47 7.36
N LEU A 103 8.64 7.51 6.69
CA LEU A 103 8.10 6.88 5.48
C LEU A 103 6.80 6.06 5.72
N LEU A 104 6.40 5.82 6.97
CA LEU A 104 5.13 5.14 7.28
C LEU A 104 3.95 6.11 7.30
N GLY A 105 4.20 7.42 7.32
CA GLY A 105 3.21 8.47 7.47
C GLY A 105 2.38 8.39 8.76
N LYS A 106 2.96 7.76 9.79
CA LYS A 106 2.34 7.65 11.11
C LYS A 106 3.15 8.49 12.09
N PRO A 107 2.55 9.51 12.73
CA PRO A 107 3.24 10.32 13.72
C PRO A 107 3.90 9.46 14.81
N LYS A 108 5.15 9.80 15.14
CA LYS A 108 5.90 9.26 16.27
C LYS A 108 6.14 10.42 17.23
N TYR A 109 5.71 10.25 18.49
CA TYR A 109 5.70 11.31 19.49
C TYR A 109 6.76 11.11 20.57
N ASP A 110 7.63 10.10 20.41
CA ASP A 110 8.62 9.70 21.41
C ASP A 110 9.56 10.86 21.79
N ASP A 111 9.89 11.73 20.82
CA ASP A 111 10.80 12.88 20.99
C ASP A 111 10.09 14.25 20.90
N VAL A 112 8.75 14.27 20.90
CA VAL A 112 7.98 15.50 20.65
C VAL A 112 7.69 16.25 21.95
N TRP A 113 7.93 17.57 21.95
CA TRP A 113 7.69 18.43 23.11
C TRP A 113 7.18 19.82 22.69
N LEU A 114 6.73 20.61 23.67
CA LEU A 114 6.27 21.99 23.48
C LEU A 114 7.26 22.98 24.07
N GLU A 115 7.74 23.89 23.24
CA GLU A 115 8.49 25.06 23.68
C GLU A 115 7.59 26.01 24.46
N SER A 116 8.04 26.39 25.66
CA SER A 116 7.29 27.23 26.60
C SER A 116 7.07 28.63 26.04
#